data_AF-A0A0R2VU80-F1
#
_entry.id   AF-A0A0R2VU80-F1
#
_cell.length_a   1.000
_cell.length_b   1.000
_cell.length_c   1.000
_cell.angle_alpha   90.00
_cell.angle_beta   90.00
_cell.angle_gamma   90.00
#
_symmetry.space_group_name_H-M   'P 1'
#
loop_
_entity.id
_entity.type
_entity.pdbx_description
1 polymer ?
#
loop_
_entity_poly.entity_id
_entity_poly.type
_entity_poly.pdbx_seq_one_letter_code
_entity_poly.pdbx_strand_id
1 'polypeptide(L)'
;MIALKSFVALVIRLKVAQDISQAGWRYLVNAAEGLSNCDGEILAIHAIKETYLRDIPDILQHVGFKGPEAKDEADFVLVDRKRPITVSWLERVTVSPLIDTLEPFLAIKLKASQVHQVSQKGVVYHKGYDVDWPPEVGRIGISTQEWENKKW
;
A
#
# COMPACT_ATOMS: atom_id res chain seq x y z
N MET A 1 -27.00 8.80 3.43
CA MET A 1 -25.98 7.74 3.26
C MET A 1 -24.99 8.18 2.21
N ILE A 2 -23.75 8.52 2.58
CA ILE A 2 -22.67 8.77 1.61
C ILE A 2 -22.09 7.40 1.28
N ALA A 3 -22.36 6.89 0.08
CA ALA A 3 -21.68 5.71 -0.41
C ALA A 3 -20.18 6.04 -0.53
N LEU A 4 -19.35 5.48 0.35
CA LEU A 4 -17.90 5.47 0.17
C LEU A 4 -17.61 4.90 -1.22
N LYS A 5 -17.12 5.74 -2.13
CA LYS A 5 -16.69 5.29 -3.46
C LYS A 5 -15.70 4.14 -3.26
N SER A 6 -15.94 2.99 -3.90
CA SER A 6 -15.02 1.85 -3.83
C SER A 6 -13.70 2.30 -4.45
N PHE A 7 -12.64 2.38 -3.65
CA PHE A 7 -11.31 2.64 -4.16
C PHE A 7 -10.72 1.31 -4.61
N VAL A 8 -10.28 1.25 -5.87
CA VAL A 8 -9.48 0.16 -6.42
C VAL A 8 -8.01 0.58 -6.37
N ALA A 9 -7.12 -0.38 -6.17
CA ALA A 9 -5.68 -0.18 -6.20
C ALA A 9 -5.05 -1.14 -7.21
N LEU A 10 -4.16 -0.64 -8.05
CA LEU A 10 -3.18 -1.49 -8.73
C LEU A 10 -1.97 -1.62 -7.80
N VAL A 11 -1.75 -2.82 -7.25
CA VAL A 11 -0.65 -3.10 -6.33
C VAL A 11 0.47 -3.77 -7.11
N ILE A 12 1.66 -3.20 -7.05
CA ILE A 12 2.85 -3.59 -7.80
C ILE A 12 3.94 -3.99 -6.79
N ARG A 13 4.55 -5.15 -6.97
CA ARG A 13 5.72 -5.59 -6.20
C ARG A 13 6.97 -4.95 -6.81
N LEU A 14 7.80 -4.32 -5.97
CA LEU A 14 9.00 -3.62 -6.43
C LEU A 14 10.21 -4.55 -6.59
N LYS A 15 10.31 -5.60 -5.77
CA LYS A 15 11.38 -6.60 -5.87
C LYS A 15 10.92 -7.79 -6.71
N VAL A 16 11.40 -7.85 -7.95
CA VAL A 16 11.11 -8.93 -8.92
C VAL A 16 12.41 -9.61 -9.37
N ALA A 17 12.31 -10.83 -9.90
CA ALA A 17 13.49 -11.64 -10.24
C ALA A 17 14.10 -11.29 -11.60
N GLN A 18 13.28 -10.77 -12.50
CA GLN A 18 13.67 -10.36 -13.85
C GLN A 18 14.13 -8.91 -13.89
N ASP A 19 14.91 -8.57 -14.92
CA ASP A 19 15.32 -7.20 -15.16
C ASP A 19 14.13 -6.34 -15.60
N ILE A 20 14.02 -5.15 -15.00
CA ILE A 20 13.06 -4.13 -15.39
C ILE A 20 13.82 -3.03 -16.13
N SER A 21 13.29 -2.61 -17.28
CA SER A 21 13.92 -1.55 -18.09
C SER A 21 14.07 -0.24 -17.30
N GLN A 22 15.09 0.56 -17.64
CA GLN A 22 15.26 1.91 -17.06
C GLN A 22 14.00 2.78 -17.24
N ALA A 23 13.31 2.65 -18.38
CA ALA A 23 12.05 3.33 -18.63
C ALA A 23 10.95 2.89 -17.65
N GLY A 24 10.90 1.60 -17.32
CA GLY A 24 10.01 1.05 -16.30
C GLY A 24 10.27 1.61 -14.91
N TRP A 25 11.54 1.66 -14.48
CA TRP A 25 11.89 2.29 -13.21
C TRP A 25 11.50 3.76 -13.15
N ARG A 26 11.77 4.53 -14.21
CA ARG A 26 11.36 5.93 -14.28
C ARG A 26 9.84 6.10 -14.20
N TYR A 27 9.09 5.22 -14.86
CA TYR A 27 7.62 5.23 -14.78
C TYR A 27 7.14 5.03 -13.33
N LEU A 28 7.69 4.02 -12.63
CA LEU A 28 7.30 3.72 -11.25
C LEU A 28 7.66 4.86 -10.28
N VAL A 29 8.84 5.47 -10.42
CA VAL A 29 9.24 6.62 -9.59
C VAL A 29 8.27 7.79 -9.81
N ASN A 30 7.93 8.12 -11.05
CA ASN A 30 6.97 9.19 -11.32
C ASN A 30 5.56 8.85 -10.81
N ALA A 31 5.16 7.58 -10.89
CA ALA A 31 3.89 7.12 -10.33
C ALA A 31 3.88 7.22 -8.78
N ALA A 32 5.04 7.05 -8.13
CA ALA A 32 5.23 7.21 -6.68
C ALA A 32 4.93 8.63 -6.18
N GLU A 33 5.18 9.66 -6.99
CA GLU A 33 5.12 11.07 -6.54
C GLU A 33 3.71 11.70 -6.51
N GLY A 34 2.69 11.06 -7.07
CA GLY A 34 1.41 11.74 -7.34
C GLY A 34 0.17 11.23 -6.59
N LEU A 35 -0.04 9.91 -6.53
CA LEU A 35 -1.32 9.29 -6.11
C LEU A 35 -1.16 7.87 -5.53
N SER A 36 0.05 7.50 -5.16
CA SER A 36 0.37 6.14 -4.79
C SER A 36 0.96 6.05 -3.40
N ASN A 37 0.69 4.92 -2.76
CA ASN A 37 1.33 4.56 -1.51
C ASN A 37 2.51 3.64 -1.86
N CYS A 38 3.71 4.06 -1.52
CA CYS A 38 4.92 3.25 -1.68
C CYS A 38 5.53 3.02 -0.30
N ASP A 39 5.74 1.76 0.06
CA ASP A 39 6.33 1.38 1.34
C ASP A 39 7.77 0.84 1.17
N GLY A 40 8.25 0.78 -0.08
CA GLY A 40 9.56 0.25 -0.45
C GLY A 40 9.55 -1.22 -0.87
N GLU A 41 8.48 -1.96 -0.55
CA GLU A 41 8.27 -3.35 -1.00
C GLU A 41 7.17 -3.42 -2.07
N ILE A 42 6.10 -2.66 -1.88
CA ILE A 42 4.99 -2.54 -2.81
C ILE A 42 4.68 -1.06 -3.12
N LEU A 43 4.18 -0.85 -4.33
CA LEU A 43 3.61 0.40 -4.80
C LEU A 43 2.13 0.19 -5.10
N ALA A 44 1.25 0.93 -4.46
CA ALA A 44 -0.20 0.89 -4.68
C ALA A 44 -0.67 2.18 -5.36
N ILE A 45 -1.08 2.09 -6.63
CA ILE A 45 -1.67 3.20 -7.37
C ILE A 45 -3.18 3.16 -7.18
N HIS A 46 -3.73 4.18 -6.51
CA HIS A 46 -5.14 4.22 -6.16
C HIS A 46 -5.99 4.96 -7.20
N ALA A 47 -7.16 4.41 -7.52
CA ALA A 47 -8.15 5.07 -8.34
C ALA A 47 -9.58 4.88 -7.82
N ILE A 48 -10.45 5.81 -8.19
CA ILE A 48 -11.88 5.75 -7.88
C ILE A 48 -12.58 4.67 -8.74
N LYS A 49 -12.04 4.36 -9.92
CA LYS A 49 -12.57 3.37 -10.85
C LYS A 49 -11.41 2.66 -11.55
N GLU A 50 -11.62 1.37 -11.83
CA GLU A 50 -10.67 0.52 -12.56
C GLU A 50 -10.35 1.09 -13.95
N THR A 51 -11.30 1.77 -14.59
CA THR A 51 -11.13 2.42 -15.90
C THR A 51 -10.03 3.49 -15.91
N TYR A 52 -9.68 4.08 -14.76
CA TYR A 52 -8.58 5.05 -14.67
C TYR A 52 -7.20 4.38 -14.57
N LEU A 53 -7.16 3.05 -14.39
CA LEU A 53 -5.93 2.26 -14.31
C LEU A 53 -5.69 1.45 -15.60
N ARG A 54 -6.59 1.53 -16.59
CA ARG A 54 -6.67 0.60 -17.72
C ARG A 54 -5.38 0.49 -18.55
N ASP A 55 -4.64 1.59 -18.70
CA ASP A 55 -3.45 1.66 -19.56
C ASP A 55 -2.18 1.25 -18.80
N ILE A 56 -2.23 1.13 -17.46
CA ILE A 56 -1.06 0.86 -16.62
C ILE A 56 -0.57 -0.59 -16.74
N PRO A 57 -1.43 -1.63 -16.71
CA PRO A 57 -1.02 -3.03 -16.90
C PRO A 57 -0.17 -3.25 -18.16
N ASP A 58 -0.58 -2.67 -19.29
CA ASP A 58 0.12 -2.82 -20.57
C ASP A 58 1.52 -2.19 -20.52
N ILE A 59 1.64 -1.01 -19.90
CA ILE A 59 2.93 -0.35 -19.67
C ILE A 59 3.83 -1.22 -18.79
N LEU A 60 3.31 -1.76 -17.69
CA LEU A 60 4.07 -2.60 -16.76
C LEU A 60 4.58 -3.87 -17.45
N GLN A 61 3.73 -4.54 -18.23
CA GLN A 61 4.14 -5.71 -19.00
C GLN A 61 5.20 -5.37 -20.04
N HIS A 62 5.04 -4.24 -20.76
CA HIS A 62 6.02 -3.80 -21.75
C HIS A 62 7.42 -3.55 -21.16
N VAL A 63 7.50 -3.15 -19.88
CA VAL A 63 8.78 -2.87 -19.22
C VAL A 63 9.36 -4.05 -18.43
N GLY A 64 8.67 -5.20 -18.43
CA GLY A 64 9.18 -6.48 -17.90
C GLY A 64 8.42 -7.07 -16.70
N PHE A 65 7.32 -6.47 -16.24
CA PHE A 65 6.52 -7.04 -15.14
C PHE A 65 5.58 -8.14 -15.63
N LYS A 66 5.38 -9.17 -14.82
CA LYS A 66 4.40 -10.24 -15.08
C LYS A 66 3.00 -9.78 -14.67
N GLY A 67 2.04 -9.92 -15.58
CA GLY A 67 0.65 -9.55 -15.33
C GLY A 67 -0.15 -10.61 -14.56
N PRO A 68 -1.43 -10.34 -14.29
CA PRO A 68 -2.32 -11.23 -13.52
C PRO A 68 -2.48 -12.64 -14.11
N GLU A 69 -2.25 -12.81 -15.41
CA GLU A 69 -2.23 -14.10 -16.10
C GLU A 69 -1.16 -15.06 -15.56
N ALA A 70 -0.08 -14.53 -14.97
CA ALA A 70 0.97 -15.31 -14.30
C ALA A 70 0.56 -15.82 -12.90
N LYS A 71 -0.67 -15.56 -12.46
CA LYS A 71 -1.23 -16.01 -11.18
C LYS A 71 -0.35 -15.59 -10.01
N ASP A 72 0.21 -16.55 -9.27
CA ASP A 72 1.00 -16.29 -8.07
C ASP A 72 2.36 -15.65 -8.38
N GLU A 73 2.82 -15.79 -9.62
CA GLU A 73 4.01 -15.12 -10.13
C GLU A 73 3.73 -13.73 -10.69
N ALA A 74 2.47 -13.26 -10.66
CA ALA A 74 2.15 -11.91 -11.07
C ALA A 74 2.88 -10.90 -10.18
N ASP A 75 3.51 -9.91 -10.80
CA ASP A 75 4.20 -8.84 -10.09
C ASP A 75 3.26 -7.68 -9.78
N PHE A 76 2.10 -7.62 -10.43
CA PHE A 76 1.06 -6.67 -10.10
C PHE A 76 -0.33 -7.27 -10.17
N VAL A 77 -1.23 -6.75 -9.34
CA VAL A 77 -2.64 -7.18 -9.29
C VAL A 77 -3.56 -6.01 -8.99
N LEU A 78 -4.78 -6.09 -9.52
CA LEU A 78 -5.86 -5.19 -9.13
C LEU A 78 -6.50 -5.70 -7.84
N VAL A 79 -6.59 -4.81 -6.86
CA VAL A 79 -7.17 -5.09 -5.55
C VAL A 79 -8.30 -4.10 -5.26
N ASP A 80 -9.47 -4.63 -4.92
CA ASP A 80 -10.63 -3.86 -4.46
C ASP A 80 -11.06 -4.36 -3.08
N ARG A 81 -11.52 -3.45 -2.20
CA ARG A 81 -11.99 -3.76 -0.84
C ARG A 81 -13.01 -4.91 -0.81
N LYS A 82 -13.78 -5.12 -1.88
CA LYS A 82 -14.82 -6.15 -1.94
C LYS A 82 -14.37 -7.49 -2.53
N ARG A 83 -13.23 -7.55 -3.21
CA ARG A 83 -12.75 -8.75 -3.89
C ARG A 83 -11.65 -9.44 -3.07
N PRO A 84 -11.56 -10.79 -3.06
CA PRO A 84 -10.40 -11.49 -2.51
C PRO A 84 -9.11 -11.08 -3.24
N ILE A 85 -7.97 -11.16 -2.54
CA ILE A 85 -6.67 -11.02 -3.19
C ILE A 85 -6.36 -12.34 -3.92
N THR A 86 -5.91 -12.25 -5.17
CA THR A 86 -5.69 -13.41 -6.06
C THR A 86 -4.27 -13.96 -6.01
N VAL A 87 -3.39 -13.36 -5.21
CA VAL A 87 -1.98 -13.72 -5.08
C VAL A 87 -1.62 -14.04 -3.64
N SER A 88 -0.71 -15.00 -3.44
CA SER A 88 -0.29 -15.52 -2.15
C SER A 88 0.64 -14.58 -1.40
N TRP A 89 1.31 -13.67 -2.11
CA TRP A 89 2.33 -12.77 -1.57
C TRP A 89 1.78 -11.47 -0.99
N LEU A 90 0.49 -11.20 -1.15
CA LEU A 90 -0.20 -10.09 -0.50
C LEU A 90 -1.11 -10.60 0.61
N GLU A 91 -1.32 -9.76 1.61
CA GLU A 91 -2.34 -9.94 2.62
C GLU A 91 -3.06 -8.62 2.93
N ARG A 92 -4.29 -8.74 3.45
CA ARG A 92 -5.00 -7.63 4.07
C ARG A 92 -4.83 -7.71 5.57
N VAL A 93 -4.49 -6.59 6.16
CA VAL A 93 -4.38 -6.43 7.59
C VAL A 93 -5.31 -5.31 8.04
N THR A 94 -5.96 -5.51 9.18
CA THR A 94 -6.61 -4.41 9.89
C THR A 94 -5.54 -3.70 10.69
N VAL A 95 -5.33 -2.42 10.41
CA VAL A 95 -4.42 -1.55 11.14
C VAL A 95 -5.19 -0.88 12.27
N SER A 96 -4.67 -1.03 13.48
CA SER A 96 -5.19 -0.40 14.69
C SER A 96 -4.31 0.81 15.03
N PRO A 97 -4.75 2.05 14.76
CA PRO A 97 -3.96 3.22 15.10
C PRO A 97 -3.95 3.45 16.62
N LEU A 98 -2.79 3.81 17.17
CA LEU A 98 -2.62 4.25 18.57
C LEU A 98 -3.05 5.71 18.78
N ILE A 99 -3.97 6.19 17.95
CA ILE A 99 -4.45 7.57 17.93
C ILE A 99 -5.96 7.47 18.10
N ASP A 100 -6.45 7.83 19.28
CA ASP A 100 -7.86 7.64 19.67
C ASP A 100 -8.89 8.29 18.74
N THR A 101 -8.46 9.26 17.92
CA THR A 101 -9.30 9.93 16.93
C THR A 101 -9.36 9.21 15.57
N LEU A 102 -8.61 8.12 15.40
CA LEU A 102 -8.59 7.32 14.19
C LEU A 102 -9.22 5.96 14.45
N GLU A 103 -10.22 5.63 13.65
CA GLU A 103 -10.78 4.29 13.61
C GLU A 103 -9.81 3.30 12.96
N PRO A 104 -9.82 2.02 13.36
CA PRO A 104 -9.11 0.96 12.65
C PRO A 104 -9.45 0.93 11.16
N PHE A 105 -8.45 0.65 10.33
CA PHE A 105 -8.61 0.67 8.87
C PHE A 105 -7.87 -0.46 8.18
N LEU A 106 -8.34 -0.85 7.00
CA LEU A 106 -7.70 -1.91 6.22
C LEU A 106 -6.50 -1.37 5.43
N ALA A 107 -5.41 -2.12 5.47
CA ALA A 107 -4.23 -1.93 4.63
C ALA A 107 -3.91 -3.22 3.86
N ILE A 108 -3.13 -3.07 2.79
CA ILE A 108 -2.56 -4.19 2.02
C ILE A 108 -1.05 -4.12 2.24
N LYS A 109 -0.42 -5.28 2.47
CA LYS A 109 1.03 -5.38 2.58
C LYS A 109 1.55 -6.68 1.94
N LEU A 110 2.85 -6.73 1.70
CA LEU A 110 3.55 -7.98 1.39
C LEU A 110 3.45 -8.93 2.60
N LYS A 111 3.21 -10.23 2.36
CA LYS A 111 3.29 -11.22 3.44
C LYS A 111 4.69 -11.28 4.02
N ALA A 112 4.78 -11.42 5.33
CA ALA A 112 6.04 -11.36 6.09
C ALA A 112 6.82 -10.03 5.92
N SER A 113 6.18 -8.98 5.38
CA SER A 113 6.71 -7.63 5.35
C SER A 113 7.13 -7.19 6.74
N GLN A 114 8.36 -6.67 6.82
CA GLN A 114 8.90 -5.94 7.96
C GLN A 114 8.72 -4.44 7.79
N VAL A 115 8.03 -3.96 6.75
CA VAL A 115 7.88 -2.54 6.50
C VAL A 115 6.91 -1.91 7.49
N HIS A 116 7.29 -0.70 7.93
CA HIS A 116 6.81 -0.06 9.15
C HIS A 116 5.98 1.21 8.88
N GLN A 117 5.55 1.47 7.64
CA GLN A 117 4.90 2.72 7.27
C GLN A 117 3.56 2.48 6.56
N VAL A 118 2.56 3.31 6.89
CA VAL A 118 1.26 3.30 6.20
C VAL A 118 0.78 4.72 5.98
N SER A 119 0.38 5.04 4.74
CA SER A 119 -0.19 6.35 4.40
C SER A 119 -1.71 6.27 4.36
N GLN A 120 -2.36 7.15 5.11
CA GLN A 120 -3.81 7.28 5.13
C GLN A 120 -4.21 8.76 5.06
N LYS A 121 -5.01 9.12 4.04
CA LYS A 121 -5.48 10.49 3.78
C LYS A 121 -4.34 11.53 3.69
N GLY A 122 -3.23 11.16 3.07
CA GLY A 122 -2.07 12.05 2.90
C GLY A 122 -1.22 12.24 4.15
N VAL A 123 -1.50 11.51 5.23
CA VAL A 123 -0.66 11.46 6.44
C VAL A 123 0.04 10.11 6.50
N VAL A 124 1.35 10.13 6.72
CA VAL A 124 2.16 8.93 6.93
C VAL A 124 2.19 8.59 8.41
N TYR A 125 1.84 7.36 8.74
CA TYR A 125 1.92 6.75 10.07
C TYR A 125 3.04 5.72 10.06
N HIS A 126 3.67 5.56 11.22
CA HIS A 126 4.85 4.72 11.38
C HIS A 126 4.68 3.78 12.57
N LYS A 127 5.30 2.60 12.49
CA LYS A 127 5.49 1.71 13.65
C LYS A 127 6.44 2.39 14.65
N GLY A 128 6.07 2.44 15.93
CA GLY A 128 6.94 2.93 17.01
C GLY A 128 8.00 1.90 17.39
N TYR A 129 9.10 2.34 18.02
CA TYR A 129 10.18 1.46 18.50
C TYR A 129 9.75 0.48 19.59
N ASP A 130 8.70 0.79 20.35
CA ASP A 130 8.20 -0.03 21.48
C ASP A 130 6.91 -0.82 21.16
N VAL A 131 6.49 -0.81 19.88
CA VAL A 131 5.26 -1.47 19.44
C VAL A 131 5.66 -2.70 18.65
N ASP A 132 6.17 -3.73 19.31
CA ASP A 132 6.83 -4.86 18.63
C ASP A 132 5.90 -5.75 17.80
N TRP A 133 4.57 -5.65 17.95
CA TRP A 133 3.61 -6.55 17.29
C TRP A 133 2.79 -5.87 16.16
N PRO A 134 2.54 -6.55 15.02
CA PRO A 134 1.53 -6.11 14.05
C PRO A 134 0.13 -6.25 14.67
N PRO A 135 -0.84 -5.34 14.40
CA PRO A 135 -0.88 -4.28 13.39
C PRO A 135 -1.09 -2.87 14.00
N GLU A 136 -0.28 -2.49 14.98
CA GLU A 136 -0.41 -1.20 15.65
C GLU A 136 0.50 -0.12 15.01
N VAL A 137 -0.03 1.08 14.75
CA VAL A 137 0.72 2.20 14.13
C VAL A 137 0.48 3.51 14.88
N GLY A 138 1.51 4.36 14.96
CA GLY A 138 1.46 5.69 15.57
C GLY A 138 2.01 6.78 14.64
N ARG A 139 2.27 7.98 15.17
CA ARG A 139 3.02 9.04 14.48
C ARG A 139 4.43 9.09 15.05
N ILE A 140 5.46 8.97 14.21
CA ILE A 140 6.83 9.31 14.63
C ILE A 140 6.96 10.84 14.69
N GLY A 141 7.48 11.36 15.81
CA GLY A 141 7.71 12.80 16.04
C GLY A 141 6.84 13.44 17.12
N ILE A 142 5.93 12.68 17.74
CA ILE A 142 5.30 13.02 19.03
C ILE A 142 5.65 11.87 19.95
N SER A 143 6.51 12.09 20.92
CA SER A 143 6.87 11.04 21.87
C SER A 143 5.59 10.54 22.57
N THR A 144 5.51 9.25 22.87
CA THR A 144 4.41 8.68 23.69
C THR A 144 4.23 9.44 25.01
N GLN A 145 5.28 10.08 25.54
CA GLN A 145 5.24 10.98 26.70
C GLN A 145 4.48 12.30 26.48
N GLU A 146 4.41 12.83 25.25
CA GLU A 146 3.61 14.04 24.96
C GLU A 146 2.11 13.76 24.90
N TRP A 147 1.72 12.49 24.70
CA TRP A 147 0.33 12.06 24.69
C TRP A 147 -0.25 11.95 26.11
N GLU A 148 0.52 11.42 27.06
CA GLU A 148 0.09 11.33 28.47
C GLU A 148 -0.10 12.70 29.14
N ASN A 149 0.65 13.72 28.68
CA ASN A 149 0.61 15.08 29.24
C ASN A 149 -0.49 16.00 28.66
N LYS A 150 -1.32 15.52 27.72
CA LYS A 150 -2.40 16.31 27.09
C LYS A 150 -3.82 15.91 27.51
N LYS A 151 -3.99 15.36 28.72
CA LYS A 151 -5.29 15.33 29.38
C LYS A 151 -5.56 16.68 30.08
N TRP A 152 -6.15 17.62 29.34
CA TRP A 152 -6.86 18.78 29.89
C TRP A 152 -8.23 18.86 29.22
#